data_AF-A9BT19-F1
#
_entry.id   AF-A9BT19-F1
#
_cell.length_a   1.000
_cell.length_b   1.000
_cell.length_c   1.000
_cell.angle_alpha   90.00
_cell.angle_beta   90.00
_cell.angle_gamma   90.00
#
_symmetry.space_group_name_H-M   'P 1'
#
loop_
_entity.id
_entity.type
_entity.pdbx_description
1 polymer ?
#
loop_
_entity_poly.entity_id
_entity_poly.type
_entity_poly.pdbx_seq_one_letter_code
_entity_poly.pdbx_strand_id
1 'polypeptide(L)'
;MADISGVAQGTWTKTEREDLLHCYETTAKALQQLKTLILDSQPEGIREVCPYCGIGGPRQFDHYLPKEKFPEYSVHSYNLVPCCGVCNGKKADIWLQPNNTRTFINFYLDSLPAVPMLDVTVQWSVKNGKLVPVSIFQLVCPAGFGAAEFQLVSNHFQKLGLLARYKDQAHTEFLAIRNAALSREAKTVVVLRRFLGEFVKNWEQTLGPLNWRISLYRALIAHTDFLQTCLKP
;
A
#
# COMPACT_ATOMS: atom_id res chain seq x y z
N MET A 1 -5.54 -11.64 -15.22
CA MET A 1 -5.25 -10.19 -15.12
C MET A 1 -5.50 -9.56 -16.48
N ALA A 2 -5.95 -8.31 -16.54
CA ALA A 2 -6.04 -7.59 -17.80
C ALA A 2 -4.63 -7.35 -18.35
N ASP A 3 -4.34 -7.78 -19.59
CA ASP A 3 -3.04 -7.56 -20.22
C ASP A 3 -2.98 -6.13 -20.77
N ILE A 4 -2.61 -5.20 -19.90
CA ILE A 4 -2.35 -3.80 -20.27
C ILE A 4 -0.88 -3.56 -20.63
N SER A 5 -0.04 -4.61 -20.65
CA SER A 5 1.38 -4.51 -21.06
C SER A 5 1.53 -4.15 -22.53
N GLY A 6 0.56 -4.57 -23.35
CA GLY A 6 0.55 -4.41 -24.80
C GLY A 6 -0.28 -3.23 -25.30
N VAL A 7 -0.65 -2.26 -24.44
CA VAL A 7 -1.41 -1.09 -24.89
C VAL A 7 -0.60 -0.35 -25.96
N ALA A 8 -1.14 -0.27 -27.16
CA ALA A 8 -0.50 0.42 -28.28
C ALA A 8 -0.45 1.93 -28.00
N GLN A 9 0.66 2.57 -28.37
CA GLN A 9 0.77 4.02 -28.32
C GLN A 9 0.06 4.62 -29.54
N GLY A 10 -0.85 5.57 -29.29
CA GLY A 10 -1.44 6.36 -30.36
C GLY A 10 -0.38 7.18 -31.10
N THR A 11 -0.61 7.41 -32.40
CA THR A 11 0.16 8.39 -33.18
C THR A 11 -0.60 9.70 -33.18
N TRP A 12 0.00 10.74 -32.63
CA TRP A 12 -0.60 12.06 -32.49
C TRP A 12 0.34 13.11 -33.07
N THR A 13 -0.22 14.12 -33.74
CA THR A 13 0.52 15.33 -34.08
C THR A 13 0.96 16.05 -32.80
N LYS A 14 1.92 16.97 -32.93
CA LYS A 14 2.39 17.77 -31.79
C LYS A 14 1.24 18.52 -31.12
N THR A 15 0.37 19.15 -31.91
CA THR A 15 -0.77 19.92 -31.41
C THR A 15 -1.80 19.03 -30.70
N GLU A 16 -2.19 17.90 -31.30
CA GLU A 16 -3.13 16.98 -30.66
C GLU A 16 -2.59 16.45 -29.33
N ARG A 17 -1.28 16.16 -29.27
CA ARG A 17 -0.63 15.73 -28.03
C ARG A 17 -0.66 16.83 -26.96
N GLU A 18 -0.38 18.07 -27.33
CA GLU A 18 -0.47 19.22 -26.41
C GLU A 18 -1.89 19.41 -25.89
N ASP A 19 -2.90 19.32 -26.77
CA ASP A 19 -4.32 19.43 -26.41
C ASP A 19 -4.76 18.31 -25.44
N LEU A 20 -4.39 17.06 -25.71
CA LEU A 20 -4.70 15.91 -24.85
C LEU A 20 -4.05 16.01 -23.46
N LEU A 21 -2.82 16.54 -23.38
CA LEU A 21 -2.16 16.80 -22.10
C LEU A 21 -2.79 17.98 -21.36
N HIS A 22 -3.21 19.01 -22.10
CA HIS A 22 -3.88 20.18 -21.55
C HIS A 22 -5.20 19.81 -20.84
N CYS A 23 -5.91 18.77 -21.30
CA CYS A 23 -7.08 18.25 -20.60
C CYS A 23 -6.80 17.84 -19.14
N TYR A 24 -5.57 17.40 -18.83
CA TYR A 24 -5.17 17.07 -17.45
C TYR A 24 -4.57 18.25 -16.69
N GLU A 25 -3.84 19.13 -17.38
CA GLU A 25 -3.09 20.23 -16.76
C GLU A 25 -3.98 21.43 -16.40
N THR A 26 -5.16 21.51 -17.01
CA THR A 26 -6.16 22.51 -16.68
C THR A 26 -6.89 22.24 -15.37
N THR A 27 -7.41 23.30 -14.76
CA THR A 27 -8.36 23.23 -13.64
C THR A 27 -9.80 23.00 -14.11
N ALA A 28 -9.97 22.21 -15.18
CA ALA A 28 -11.29 21.93 -15.73
C ALA A 28 -12.21 21.32 -14.67
N LYS A 29 -13.43 21.87 -14.55
CA LYS A 29 -14.43 21.41 -13.59
C LYS A 29 -14.71 19.90 -13.72
N ALA A 30 -14.74 19.39 -14.95
CA ALA A 30 -14.95 17.98 -15.23
C ALA A 30 -13.83 17.09 -14.66
N LEU A 31 -12.56 17.49 -14.78
CA LEU A 31 -11.44 16.75 -14.20
C LEU A 31 -11.48 16.74 -12.68
N GLN A 32 -11.83 17.87 -12.06
CA GLN A 32 -11.99 17.94 -10.60
C GLN A 32 -13.14 17.05 -10.12
N GLN A 33 -14.27 17.08 -10.82
CA GLN A 33 -15.40 16.17 -10.54
C GLN A 33 -15.00 14.71 -10.69
N LEU A 34 -14.25 14.35 -11.73
CA LEU A 34 -13.73 12.99 -11.90
C LEU A 34 -12.83 12.56 -10.74
N LYS A 35 -11.89 13.41 -10.33
CA LYS A 35 -10.99 13.13 -9.19
C LYS A 35 -11.77 12.93 -7.89
N THR A 36 -12.79 13.76 -7.64
CA THR A 36 -13.71 13.59 -6.50
C THR A 36 -14.43 12.26 -6.56
N LEU A 37 -15.01 11.89 -7.71
CA LEU A 37 -15.70 10.61 -7.89
C LEU A 37 -14.78 9.40 -7.67
N ILE A 38 -13.53 9.47 -8.13
CA ILE A 38 -12.54 8.40 -7.89
C ILE A 38 -12.28 8.25 -6.39
N LEU A 39 -12.08 9.33 -5.65
CA LEU A 39 -11.87 9.29 -4.20
C LEU A 39 -13.13 8.81 -3.46
N ASP A 40 -14.30 9.28 -3.85
CA ASP A 40 -15.57 8.92 -3.21
C ASP A 40 -15.98 7.47 -3.46
N SER A 41 -15.52 6.87 -4.56
CA SER A 41 -15.70 5.44 -4.84
C SER A 41 -14.88 4.53 -3.93
N GLN A 42 -13.89 5.05 -3.20
CA GLN A 42 -13.09 4.27 -2.26
C GLN A 42 -13.84 4.10 -0.92
N PRO A 43 -13.77 2.89 -0.31
CA PRO A 43 -14.21 2.70 1.07
C PRO A 43 -13.55 3.72 2.01
N GLU A 44 -14.34 4.28 2.92
CA GLU A 44 -13.94 5.35 3.84
C GLU A 44 -12.60 5.03 4.54
N GLY A 45 -12.44 3.80 5.01
CA GLY A 45 -11.24 3.32 5.71
C GLY A 45 -9.93 3.30 4.93
N ILE A 46 -9.99 3.24 3.59
CA ILE A 46 -8.80 3.20 2.73
C ILE A 46 -8.64 4.46 1.87
N ARG A 47 -9.67 5.31 1.80
CA ARG A 47 -9.66 6.57 1.03
C ARG A 47 -8.49 7.47 1.43
N GLU A 48 -8.13 7.49 2.71
CA GLU A 48 -7.03 8.30 3.24
C GLU A 48 -5.65 7.63 3.14
N VAL A 49 -5.56 6.51 2.43
CA VAL A 49 -4.32 5.73 2.32
C VAL A 49 -3.97 5.47 0.86
N CYS A 50 -2.72 5.76 0.50
CA CYS A 50 -2.20 5.48 -0.84
C CYS A 50 -2.25 3.97 -1.13
N PRO A 51 -2.96 3.51 -2.17
CA PRO A 51 -3.12 2.09 -2.50
C PRO A 51 -1.78 1.44 -2.87
N TYR A 52 -0.86 2.20 -3.47
CA TYR A 52 0.48 1.72 -3.80
C TYR A 52 1.36 1.40 -2.59
N CYS A 53 1.08 1.90 -1.39
CA CYS A 53 1.97 1.63 -0.26
C CYS A 53 1.27 1.33 1.05
N GLY A 54 0.01 1.72 1.26
CA GLY A 54 -0.63 1.56 2.54
C GLY A 54 -0.13 2.53 3.64
N ILE A 55 0.71 3.54 3.31
CA ILE A 55 1.36 4.42 4.31
C ILE A 55 0.75 5.82 4.33
N GLY A 56 1.06 6.64 3.32
CA GLY A 56 0.70 8.07 3.30
C GLY A 56 -0.58 8.35 2.53
N GLY A 57 -1.22 9.50 2.77
CA GLY A 57 -2.47 9.85 2.12
C GLY A 57 -2.34 10.13 0.61
N PRO A 58 -3.39 9.83 -0.19
CA PRO A 58 -3.36 9.97 -1.63
C PRO A 58 -3.63 11.42 -2.07
N ARG A 59 -2.59 12.27 -1.97
CA ARG A 59 -2.67 13.70 -2.29
C ARG A 59 -2.41 14.03 -3.76
N GLN A 60 -2.10 13.04 -4.58
CA GLN A 60 -1.82 13.17 -6.01
C GLN A 60 -2.57 12.10 -6.80
N PHE A 61 -2.63 12.26 -8.12
CA PHE A 61 -3.08 11.22 -9.03
C PHE A 61 -1.90 10.82 -9.91
N ASP A 62 -1.53 9.55 -9.87
CA ASP A 62 -0.59 8.93 -10.79
C ASP A 62 -1.31 8.55 -12.08
N HIS A 63 -0.60 8.68 -13.19
CA HIS A 63 -1.00 8.09 -14.47
C HIS A 63 -0.38 6.71 -14.58
N TYR A 64 -1.17 5.64 -14.43
CA TYR A 64 -0.62 4.27 -14.47
C TYR A 64 0.21 4.05 -15.75
N LEU A 65 -0.41 4.31 -16.91
CA LEU A 65 0.24 4.53 -18.18
C LEU A 65 0.73 5.99 -18.25
N PRO A 66 2.03 6.26 -18.44
CA PRO A 66 2.58 7.62 -18.40
C PRO A 66 1.90 8.52 -19.42
N LYS A 67 1.39 9.67 -18.99
CA LYS A 67 0.72 10.63 -19.88
C LYS A 67 1.62 11.12 -21.01
N GLU A 68 2.93 11.13 -20.80
CA GLU A 68 3.94 11.48 -21.80
C GLU A 68 4.06 10.43 -22.90
N LYS A 69 3.62 9.19 -22.68
CA LYS A 69 3.62 8.12 -23.69
C LYS A 69 2.21 7.85 -24.22
N PHE A 70 1.20 8.10 -23.39
CA PHE A 70 -0.20 7.83 -23.69
C PHE A 70 -1.08 9.04 -23.34
N PRO A 71 -0.93 10.17 -24.06
CA PRO A 71 -1.67 11.40 -23.80
C PRO A 71 -3.19 11.20 -23.91
N GLU A 72 -3.66 10.27 -24.74
CA GLU A 72 -5.07 9.90 -24.90
C GLU A 72 -5.71 9.34 -23.61
N TYR A 73 -4.90 8.83 -22.68
CA TYR A 73 -5.36 8.32 -21.39
C TYR A 73 -5.08 9.28 -20.23
N SER A 74 -4.68 10.53 -20.50
CA SER A 74 -4.30 11.52 -19.47
C SER A 74 -5.44 11.83 -18.49
N VAL A 75 -6.69 11.69 -18.92
CA VAL A 75 -7.90 11.93 -18.09
C VAL A 75 -8.78 10.68 -17.95
N HIS A 76 -8.30 9.52 -18.38
CA HIS A 76 -9.05 8.27 -18.29
C HIS A 76 -9.10 7.78 -16.83
N SER A 77 -10.29 7.47 -16.31
CA SER A 77 -10.49 7.13 -14.88
C SER A 77 -9.64 5.94 -14.42
N TYR A 78 -9.58 4.86 -15.21
CA TYR A 78 -8.74 3.69 -14.92
C TYR A 78 -7.23 3.95 -15.04
N ASN A 79 -6.83 5.07 -15.63
CA ASN A 79 -5.44 5.48 -15.71
C ASN A 79 -5.05 6.41 -14.55
N LEU A 80 -6.01 6.96 -13.80
CA LEU A 80 -5.78 7.91 -12.71
C LEU A 80 -5.85 7.22 -11.35
N VAL A 81 -4.69 6.88 -10.78
CA VAL A 81 -4.60 6.21 -9.47
C VAL A 81 -4.32 7.24 -8.37
N PRO A 82 -5.21 7.43 -7.38
CA PRO A 82 -4.94 8.31 -6.25
C PRO A 82 -3.74 7.74 -5.46
N CYS A 83 -2.70 8.53 -5.23
CA CYS A 83 -1.47 8.05 -4.58
C CYS A 83 -0.72 9.15 -3.82
N CYS A 84 0.23 8.76 -2.98
CA CYS A 84 1.10 9.70 -2.27
C CYS A 84 2.29 10.13 -3.12
N GLY A 85 2.82 11.33 -2.86
CA GLY A 85 3.91 11.90 -3.66
C GLY A 85 5.19 11.06 -3.68
N VAL A 86 5.48 10.30 -2.62
CA VAL A 86 6.63 9.39 -2.60
C VAL A 86 6.46 8.25 -3.61
N CYS A 87 5.26 7.68 -3.71
CA CYS A 87 5.02 6.59 -4.67
C CYS A 87 4.94 7.14 -6.09
N ASN A 88 4.26 8.27 -6.29
CA ASN A 88 4.20 8.94 -7.58
C ASN A 88 5.60 9.26 -8.11
N GLY A 89 6.48 9.85 -7.27
CA GLY A 89 7.85 10.16 -7.65
C GLY A 89 8.73 8.93 -7.91
N LYS A 90 8.55 7.84 -7.16
CA LYS A 90 9.28 6.57 -7.41
C LYS A 90 8.82 5.85 -8.68
N LYS A 91 7.54 5.98 -9.02
CA LYS A 91 6.96 5.42 -10.24
C LYS A 91 7.34 6.25 -11.45
N ALA A 92 7.15 7.58 -11.40
CA ALA A 92 7.40 8.48 -12.51
C ALA A 92 6.78 7.94 -13.83
N ASP A 93 7.55 7.84 -14.90
CA ASP A 93 7.12 7.33 -16.20
C ASP A 93 7.26 5.79 -16.35
N ILE A 94 7.54 5.09 -15.25
CA ILE A 94 7.78 3.65 -15.24
C ILE A 94 6.45 2.93 -15.14
N TRP A 95 6.24 1.96 -16.02
CA TRP A 95 5.07 1.09 -16.00
C TRP A 95 5.40 -0.32 -16.48
N LEU A 96 6.39 -0.45 -17.38
CA LEU A 96 7.03 -1.71 -17.77
C LEU A 96 8.42 -1.87 -17.16
N GLN A 97 8.85 -3.12 -17.09
CA GLN A 97 10.23 -3.59 -16.93
C GLN A 97 10.93 -3.66 -18.29
N PRO A 98 12.26 -3.75 -18.35
CA PRO A 98 13.00 -3.93 -19.60
C PRO A 98 12.58 -5.16 -20.43
N ASN A 99 12.01 -6.17 -19.78
CA ASN A 99 11.48 -7.38 -20.41
C ASN A 99 10.01 -7.26 -20.85
N ASN A 100 9.46 -6.04 -20.93
CA ASN A 100 8.08 -5.74 -21.30
C ASN A 100 6.99 -6.32 -20.37
N THR A 101 7.34 -6.72 -19.15
CA THR A 101 6.33 -7.06 -18.11
C THR A 101 5.98 -5.85 -17.26
N ARG A 102 4.79 -5.82 -16.66
CA ARG A 102 4.36 -4.69 -15.81
C ARG A 102 5.18 -4.60 -14.52
N THR A 103 5.43 -3.38 -14.07
CA THR A 103 6.19 -3.09 -12.85
C THR A 103 5.30 -2.90 -11.63
N PHE A 104 4.09 -2.35 -11.80
CA PHE A 104 3.21 -1.98 -10.70
C PHE A 104 1.87 -2.67 -10.81
N ILE A 105 1.30 -3.07 -9.67
CA ILE A 105 -0.08 -3.50 -9.56
C ILE A 105 -1.00 -2.35 -9.99
N ASN A 106 -1.97 -2.64 -10.86
CA ASN A 106 -3.11 -1.77 -11.13
C ASN A 106 -4.29 -2.23 -10.27
N PHE A 107 -4.60 -1.49 -9.20
CA PHE A 107 -5.63 -1.86 -8.24
C PHE A 107 -7.07 -1.79 -8.79
N TYR A 108 -7.27 -1.31 -10.02
CA TYR A 108 -8.56 -1.40 -10.72
C TYR A 108 -8.71 -2.69 -11.53
N LEU A 109 -7.60 -3.29 -11.99
CA LEU A 109 -7.60 -4.34 -13.01
C LEU A 109 -7.00 -5.68 -12.53
N ASP A 110 -6.14 -5.62 -11.51
CA ASP A 110 -5.47 -6.79 -10.96
C ASP A 110 -6.22 -7.33 -9.75
N SER A 111 -6.43 -8.65 -9.72
CA SER A 111 -6.98 -9.35 -8.57
C SER A 111 -5.84 -9.84 -7.68
N LEU A 112 -5.90 -9.46 -6.41
CA LEU A 112 -4.96 -9.91 -5.38
C LEU A 112 -5.61 -11.00 -4.51
N PRO A 113 -4.81 -11.89 -3.90
CA PRO A 113 -5.37 -12.92 -3.03
C PRO A 113 -5.92 -12.31 -1.75
N ALA A 114 -6.91 -12.96 -1.14
CA ALA A 114 -7.45 -12.56 0.17
C ALA A 114 -6.56 -12.99 1.35
N VAL A 115 -5.43 -13.66 1.08
CA VAL A 115 -4.48 -14.15 2.08
C VAL A 115 -3.27 -13.22 2.19
N PRO A 116 -2.74 -12.96 3.41
CA PRO A 116 -1.59 -12.08 3.61
C PRO A 116 -0.37 -12.49 2.79
N MET A 117 0.33 -11.50 2.24
CA MET A 117 1.58 -11.67 1.48
C MET A 117 2.81 -11.13 2.23
N LEU A 118 2.66 -10.75 3.50
CA LEU A 118 3.77 -10.28 4.33
C LEU A 118 3.93 -11.18 5.54
N ASP A 119 5.13 -11.72 5.70
CA ASP A 119 5.58 -12.28 6.96
C ASP A 119 6.36 -11.21 7.73
N VAL A 120 6.17 -11.18 9.05
CA VAL A 120 6.79 -10.18 9.93
C VAL A 120 7.40 -10.88 11.11
N THR A 121 8.73 -10.85 11.19
CA THR A 121 9.47 -11.28 12.37
C THR A 121 9.68 -10.09 13.29
N VAL A 122 9.33 -10.24 14.57
CA VAL A 122 9.60 -9.25 15.62
C VAL A 122 10.82 -9.72 16.40
N GLN A 123 11.81 -8.83 16.54
CA GLN A 123 13.00 -9.02 17.36
C GLN A 123 13.14 -7.86 18.34
N TRP A 124 14.00 -8.02 19.34
CA TRP A 124 14.33 -6.95 20.26
C TRP A 124 15.78 -6.51 20.08
N SER A 125 16.00 -5.20 20.15
CA SER A 125 17.33 -4.60 20.10
C SER A 125 17.46 -3.52 21.16
N VAL A 126 18.67 -3.27 21.65
CA VAL A 126 18.92 -2.14 22.55
C VAL A 126 19.38 -0.95 21.72
N LYS A 127 18.63 0.15 21.76
CA LYS A 127 19.00 1.44 21.16
C LYS A 127 18.99 2.52 22.24
N ASN A 128 20.10 3.23 22.39
CA ASN A 128 20.27 4.27 23.41
C ASN A 128 19.87 3.79 24.83
N GLY A 129 20.28 2.58 25.19
CA GLY A 129 19.96 1.96 26.49
C GLY A 129 18.51 1.49 26.67
N LYS A 130 17.66 1.63 25.65
CA LYS A 130 16.25 1.19 25.69
C LYS A 130 16.03 -0.03 24.82
N LEU A 131 15.33 -1.02 25.35
CA LEU A 131 14.88 -2.17 24.57
C LEU A 131 13.77 -1.72 23.63
N VAL A 132 14.00 -1.86 22.32
CA VAL A 132 13.06 -1.49 21.27
C VAL A 132 12.78 -2.67 20.34
N PRO A 133 11.54 -2.85 19.92
CA PRO A 133 11.19 -3.85 18.92
C PRO A 133 11.76 -3.46 17.56
N VAL A 134 12.18 -4.46 16.80
CA VAL A 134 12.59 -4.35 15.41
C VAL A 134 11.74 -5.31 14.61
N SER A 135 10.98 -4.80 13.65
CA SER A 135 10.15 -5.60 12.76
C SER A 135 10.88 -5.80 11.43
N ILE A 136 11.00 -7.05 11.01
CA ILE A 136 11.60 -7.47 9.74
C ILE A 136 10.46 -7.97 8.86
N PHE A 137 10.24 -7.29 7.74
CA PHE A 137 9.19 -7.62 6.78
C PHE A 137 9.77 -8.45 5.64
N GLN A 138 9.09 -9.52 5.27
CA GLN A 138 9.41 -10.34 4.11
C GLN A 138 8.15 -10.52 3.26
N LEU A 139 8.30 -10.34 1.94
CA LEU A 139 7.22 -10.63 1.00
C LEU A 139 7.19 -12.16 0.76
N VAL A 140 6.02 -12.77 0.95
CA VAL A 140 5.81 -14.22 0.82
C VAL A 140 4.74 -14.51 -0.22
N CYS A 141 4.99 -15.49 -1.07
CA CYS A 141 4.02 -15.94 -2.07
C CYS A 141 3.02 -16.89 -1.42
N PRO A 142 1.71 -16.59 -1.42
CA PRO A 142 0.72 -17.51 -0.89
C PRO A 142 0.63 -18.79 -1.72
N ALA A 143 0.29 -19.90 -1.05
CA ALA A 143 0.09 -21.17 -1.73
C ALA A 143 -0.99 -21.06 -2.82
N GLY A 144 -0.67 -21.51 -4.03
CA GLY A 144 -1.57 -21.45 -5.18
C GLY A 144 -1.69 -20.07 -5.84
N PHE A 145 -0.96 -19.05 -5.38
CA PHE A 145 -0.89 -17.76 -6.09
C PHE A 145 0.10 -17.85 -7.25
N GLY A 146 -0.32 -17.42 -8.43
CA GLY A 146 0.45 -17.59 -9.66
C GLY A 146 1.80 -16.86 -9.62
N ALA A 147 2.83 -17.50 -10.18
CA ALA A 147 4.19 -16.98 -10.14
C ALA A 147 4.33 -15.64 -10.89
N ALA A 148 3.61 -15.46 -12.00
CA ALA A 148 3.62 -14.21 -12.77
C ALA A 148 2.92 -13.07 -12.01
N GLU A 149 1.78 -13.35 -11.39
CA GLU A 149 1.06 -12.43 -10.51
C GLU A 149 1.94 -12.01 -9.32
N PHE A 150 2.59 -12.98 -8.67
CA PHE A 150 3.47 -12.69 -7.54
C PHE A 150 4.74 -11.93 -7.97
N GLN A 151 5.24 -12.16 -9.19
CA GLN A 151 6.33 -11.37 -9.74
C GLN A 151 5.94 -9.90 -9.91
N LEU A 152 4.70 -9.61 -10.36
CA LEU A 152 4.18 -8.23 -10.42
C LEU A 152 4.14 -7.59 -9.03
N VAL A 153 3.66 -8.31 -8.02
CA VAL A 153 3.67 -7.84 -6.61
C VAL A 153 5.10 -7.57 -6.15
N SER A 154 6.02 -8.48 -6.45
CA SER A 154 7.45 -8.35 -6.09
C SER A 154 8.09 -7.12 -6.74
N ASN A 155 7.85 -6.89 -8.04
CA ASN A 155 8.32 -5.72 -8.77
C ASN A 155 7.79 -4.41 -8.15
N HIS A 156 6.50 -4.39 -7.81
CA HIS A 156 5.86 -3.25 -7.17
C HIS A 156 6.50 -2.94 -5.80
N PHE A 157 6.70 -3.96 -4.97
CA PHE A 157 7.34 -3.85 -3.66
C PHE A 157 8.78 -3.35 -3.76
N GLN A 158 9.56 -3.91 -4.68
CA GLN A 158 10.96 -3.52 -4.90
C GLN A 158 11.05 -2.07 -5.39
N LYS A 159 10.29 -1.72 -6.43
CA LYS A 159 10.39 -0.39 -7.05
C LYS A 159 9.95 0.73 -6.10
N LEU A 160 8.93 0.47 -5.27
CA LEU A 160 8.47 1.43 -4.26
C LEU A 160 9.26 1.36 -2.94
N GLY A 161 10.13 0.37 -2.78
CA GLY A 161 10.93 0.12 -1.57
C GLY A 161 10.06 -0.11 -0.34
N LEU A 162 8.97 -0.88 -0.49
CA LEU A 162 7.92 -0.98 0.53
C LEU A 162 8.41 -1.62 1.84
N LEU A 163 9.18 -2.70 1.78
CA LEU A 163 9.66 -3.39 2.99
C LEU A 163 10.50 -2.48 3.90
N ALA A 164 11.41 -1.69 3.31
CA ALA A 164 12.22 -0.72 4.05
C ALA A 164 11.33 0.39 4.65
N ARG A 165 10.39 0.91 3.87
CA ARG A 165 9.46 1.94 4.34
C ARG A 165 8.54 1.42 5.46
N TYR A 166 8.11 0.17 5.39
CA TYR A 166 7.33 -0.47 6.48
C TYR A 166 8.14 -0.60 7.74
N LYS A 167 9.41 -1.03 7.64
CA LYS A 167 10.33 -1.04 8.78
C LYS A 167 10.46 0.35 9.42
N ASP A 168 10.60 1.40 8.62
CA ASP A 168 10.74 2.77 9.12
C ASP A 168 9.46 3.27 9.81
N GLN A 169 8.28 2.82 9.36
CA GLN A 169 6.98 3.19 9.94
C GLN A 169 6.57 2.28 11.12
N ALA A 170 7.15 1.09 11.23
CA ALA A 170 6.74 0.07 12.20
C ALA A 170 6.82 0.53 13.65
N HIS A 171 7.76 1.43 13.98
CA HIS A 171 7.88 1.96 15.33
C HIS A 171 6.64 2.75 15.77
N THR A 172 6.09 3.59 14.90
CA THR A 172 4.88 4.37 15.20
C THR A 172 3.67 3.47 15.44
N GLU A 173 3.48 2.47 14.58
CA GLU A 173 2.38 1.51 14.71
C GLU A 173 2.56 0.60 15.95
N PHE A 174 3.81 0.24 16.28
CA PHE A 174 4.13 -0.45 17.52
C PHE A 174 3.67 0.35 18.75
N LEU A 175 3.96 1.66 18.78
CA LEU A 175 3.51 2.52 19.88
C LEU A 175 1.99 2.58 19.95
N ALA A 176 1.29 2.63 18.80
CA ALA A 176 -0.17 2.64 18.75
C ALA A 176 -0.77 1.37 19.37
N ILE A 177 -0.32 0.18 18.94
CA ILE A 177 -0.83 -1.09 19.49
C ILE A 177 -0.42 -1.31 20.94
N ARG A 178 0.78 -0.86 21.35
CA ARG A 178 1.19 -0.88 22.76
C ARG A 178 0.31 0.03 23.62
N ASN A 179 -0.02 1.24 23.15
CA ASN A 179 -0.88 2.14 23.91
C ASN A 179 -2.31 1.58 24.03
N ALA A 180 -2.82 0.95 22.98
CA ALA A 180 -4.08 0.21 23.04
C ALA A 180 -4.01 -0.98 24.03
N ALA A 181 -2.87 -1.67 24.09
CA ALA A 181 -2.65 -2.74 25.05
C ALA A 181 -2.69 -2.24 26.51
N LEU A 182 -2.02 -1.13 26.78
CA LEU A 182 -1.94 -0.52 28.11
C LEU A 182 -3.30 0.03 28.57
N SER A 183 -4.07 0.65 27.69
CA SER A 183 -5.39 1.20 28.03
C SER A 183 -6.42 0.13 28.42
N ARG A 184 -6.16 -1.14 28.10
CA ARG A 184 -7.06 -2.24 28.45
C ARG A 184 -6.95 -2.70 29.90
N GLU A 185 -5.84 -2.38 30.59
CA GLU A 185 -5.53 -2.84 31.95
C GLU A 185 -5.68 -4.37 32.11
N ALA A 186 -5.27 -5.12 31.09
CA ALA A 186 -5.34 -6.57 31.12
C ALA A 186 -4.40 -7.13 32.21
N LYS A 187 -4.84 -8.17 32.92
CA LYS A 187 -4.04 -8.82 33.98
C LYS A 187 -3.24 -10.03 33.50
N THR A 188 -3.56 -10.56 32.31
CA THR A 188 -2.94 -11.77 31.77
C THR A 188 -2.69 -11.65 30.27
N VAL A 189 -1.68 -12.37 29.78
CA VAL A 189 -1.34 -12.45 28.34
C VAL A 189 -2.53 -12.94 27.52
N VAL A 190 -3.32 -13.88 28.04
CA VAL A 190 -4.49 -14.44 27.34
C VAL A 190 -5.57 -13.37 27.13
N VAL A 191 -5.88 -12.60 28.19
CA VAL A 191 -6.89 -11.53 28.10
C VAL A 191 -6.41 -10.44 27.14
N LEU A 192 -5.13 -10.05 27.23
CA LEU A 192 -4.56 -9.03 26.37
C LEU A 192 -4.54 -9.47 24.89
N ARG A 193 -4.10 -10.70 24.62
CA ARG A 193 -4.05 -11.28 23.27
C ARG A 193 -5.44 -11.31 22.63
N ARG A 194 -6.46 -11.73 23.38
CA ARG A 194 -7.85 -11.74 22.89
C ARG A 194 -8.32 -10.32 22.54
N PHE A 195 -8.08 -9.36 23.42
CA PHE A 195 -8.47 -7.96 23.17
C PHE A 195 -7.79 -7.40 21.91
N LEU A 196 -6.46 -7.55 21.81
CA LEU A 196 -5.72 -7.06 20.65
C LEU A 196 -6.10 -7.82 19.37
N GLY A 197 -6.47 -9.10 19.47
CA GLY A 197 -6.98 -9.88 18.34
C GLY A 197 -8.27 -9.29 17.76
N GLU A 198 -9.25 -8.97 18.61
CA GLU A 198 -10.49 -8.30 18.18
C GLU A 198 -10.22 -6.88 17.66
N PHE A 199 -9.30 -6.14 18.30
CA PHE A 199 -8.86 -4.84 17.82
C PHE A 199 -8.32 -4.93 16.39
N VAL A 200 -7.41 -5.87 16.11
CA VAL A 200 -6.85 -6.06 14.76
C VAL A 200 -7.89 -6.53 13.76
N LYS A 201 -8.82 -7.40 14.17
CA LYS A 201 -9.92 -7.86 13.31
C LYS A 201 -10.79 -6.69 12.83
N ASN A 202 -11.08 -5.72 13.70
CA ASN A 202 -11.81 -4.51 13.31
C ASN A 202 -11.00 -3.66 12.31
N TRP A 203 -9.70 -3.49 12.55
CA TRP A 203 -8.83 -2.76 11.61
C TRP A 203 -8.68 -3.47 10.27
N GLU A 204 -8.69 -4.80 10.25
CA GLU A 204 -8.63 -5.59 9.02
C GLU A 204 -9.89 -5.44 8.17
N GLN A 205 -11.08 -5.29 8.78
CA GLN A 205 -12.30 -4.98 8.03
C GLN A 205 -12.18 -3.63 7.30
N THR A 206 -11.47 -2.68 7.90
CA THR A 206 -11.26 -1.33 7.36
C THR A 206 -10.15 -1.30 6.30
N LEU A 207 -8.99 -1.91 6.59
CA LEU A 207 -7.78 -1.80 5.77
C LEU A 207 -7.57 -2.95 4.79
N GLY A 208 -8.27 -4.05 4.98
CA GLY A 208 -8.08 -5.30 4.24
C GLY A 208 -6.91 -6.16 4.75
N PRO A 209 -6.91 -7.47 4.41
CA PRO A 209 -5.95 -8.45 4.90
C PRO A 209 -4.51 -8.25 4.40
N LEU A 210 -4.35 -7.54 3.28
CA LEU A 210 -3.06 -7.28 2.63
C LEU A 210 -2.34 -6.05 3.19
N ASN A 211 -2.99 -5.28 4.07
CA ASN A 211 -2.36 -4.10 4.62
C ASN A 211 -1.20 -4.46 5.57
N TRP A 212 -0.05 -3.83 5.38
CA TRP A 212 1.17 -4.12 6.13
C TRP A 212 1.00 -3.93 7.64
N ARG A 213 0.13 -3.01 8.09
CA ARG A 213 -0.18 -2.81 9.52
C ARG A 213 -0.82 -4.05 10.13
N ILE A 214 -1.73 -4.71 9.40
CA ILE A 214 -2.40 -5.93 9.86
C ILE A 214 -1.38 -7.05 10.06
N SER A 215 -0.43 -7.19 9.13
CA SER A 215 0.65 -8.17 9.24
C SER A 215 1.58 -7.88 10.43
N LEU A 216 1.95 -6.61 10.65
CA LEU A 216 2.72 -6.18 11.81
C LEU A 216 2.00 -6.46 13.13
N TYR A 217 0.71 -6.10 13.22
CA TYR A 217 -0.06 -6.28 14.45
C TYR A 217 -0.26 -7.75 14.80
N ARG A 218 -0.54 -8.60 13.80
CA ARG A 218 -0.61 -10.05 14.00
C ARG A 218 0.69 -10.61 14.55
N ALA A 219 1.84 -10.20 14.01
CA ALA A 219 3.14 -10.63 14.50
C ALA A 219 3.43 -10.17 15.93
N LEU A 220 3.10 -8.91 16.27
CA LEU A 220 3.25 -8.40 17.64
C LEU A 220 2.37 -9.15 18.63
N ILE A 221 1.09 -9.40 18.29
CA ILE A 221 0.16 -10.16 19.14
C ILE A 221 0.60 -11.61 19.29
N ALA A 222 1.23 -12.19 18.26
CA ALA A 222 1.80 -13.53 18.33
C ALA A 222 2.98 -13.58 19.31
N HIS A 223 3.80 -12.54 19.38
CA HIS A 223 5.04 -12.46 20.15
C HIS A 223 4.78 -12.33 21.68
N THR A 224 5.05 -13.40 22.43
CA THR A 224 4.79 -13.46 23.88
C THR A 224 5.53 -12.37 24.66
N ASP A 225 6.81 -12.09 24.35
CA ASP A 225 7.57 -11.07 25.10
C ASP A 225 6.98 -9.67 24.91
N PHE A 226 6.41 -9.36 23.74
CA PHE A 226 5.73 -8.08 23.52
C PHE A 226 4.54 -7.95 24.47
N LEU A 227 3.68 -8.96 24.52
CA LEU A 227 2.53 -8.94 25.43
C LEU A 227 2.96 -8.85 26.89
N GLN A 228 4.02 -9.55 27.30
CA GLN A 228 4.56 -9.45 28.65
C GLN A 228 5.09 -8.04 28.95
N THR A 229 5.76 -7.39 28.00
CA THR A 229 6.22 -5.99 28.19
C THR A 229 5.06 -5.01 28.36
N CYS A 230 3.89 -5.30 27.79
CA CYS A 230 2.68 -4.49 27.94
C CYS A 230 1.92 -4.75 29.25
N LEU A 231 2.23 -5.83 29.98
CA LEU A 231 1.62 -6.15 31.28
C LEU A 231 2.46 -5.69 32.47
N LYS A 232 3.72 -5.28 32.22
CA LYS A 232 4.58 -4.73 33.26
C LYS A 232 4.05 -3.34 33.64
N PRO A 233 3.96 -3.03 34.95
CA PRO A 233 3.50 -1.73 35.44
C PRO A 233 4.42 -0.59 34.98
#